data_AF-E4RWV3-F1
#
_entry.id   AF-E4RWV3-F1
#
_cell.length_a   1.000
_cell.length_b   1.000
_cell.length_c   1.000
_cell.angle_alpha   90.00
_cell.angle_beta   90.00
_cell.angle_gamma   90.00
#
_symmetry.space_group_name_H-M   'P 1'
#
loop_
_entity.id
_entity.type
_entity.pdbx_description
1 polymer ?
#
loop_
_entity_poly.entity_id
_entity_poly.type
_entity_poly.pdbx_seq_one_letter_code
_entity_poly.pdbx_strand_id
1 'polypeptide(L)'
;MENKYTFWSVFFGLLFLITLCGFSFTYLKNLQGESSLPLVIHVHFAAFSLWFLILITQPLLIRYKQIRWHANLGKFTYGLIILLVSTILILLQMEARRVWPKDPEHAAVGAFISLLDAVSILVYFSIAMKNKHRLRWHVAFIVGCSIVILNPGLFRVARAIQPDLGLPATVFMPMIITSVILLVERIKWKRPILKNPFFYFLLAWLFEIFLLSTLASTDTWRGMVERYIILKKLRILGAYRPNTCRLTFSSVPVAAKSSKARVTTSMIWLSMNGAPSLAPCSDDLIQHSHSRTAHPS
;
A
#
# COMPACT_ATOMS: atom_id res chain seq x y z
N MET A 1 9.09 -31.89 -23.54
CA MET A 1 7.95 -31.06 -23.04
C MET A 1 8.16 -30.57 -21.61
N GLU A 2 8.93 -31.27 -20.78
CA GLU A 2 9.22 -30.90 -19.38
C GLU A 2 9.76 -29.47 -19.20
N ASN A 3 10.65 -29.01 -20.09
CA ASN A 3 11.25 -27.68 -19.99
C ASN A 3 10.25 -26.52 -19.94
N LYS A 4 9.04 -26.66 -20.52
CA LYS A 4 8.05 -25.56 -20.53
C LYS A 4 7.40 -25.36 -19.16
N TYR A 5 7.04 -26.44 -18.48
CA TYR A 5 6.39 -26.36 -17.16
C TYR A 5 7.38 -25.92 -16.09
N THR A 6 8.60 -26.45 -16.16
CA THR A 6 9.69 -26.02 -15.29
C THR A 6 10.01 -24.54 -15.50
N PHE A 7 10.08 -24.07 -16.74
CA PHE A 7 10.30 -22.65 -17.05
C PHE A 7 9.26 -21.75 -16.39
N TRP A 8 7.95 -22.03 -16.56
CA TRP A 8 6.91 -21.20 -15.96
C TRP A 8 6.92 -21.25 -14.42
N SER A 9 7.21 -22.40 -13.83
CA SER A 9 7.31 -22.53 -12.38
C SER A 9 8.49 -21.72 -11.82
N VAL A 10 9.65 -21.78 -12.49
CA VAL A 10 10.83 -20.97 -12.14
C VAL A 10 10.56 -19.48 -12.35
N PHE A 11 9.89 -19.10 -13.44
CA PHE A 11 9.51 -17.72 -13.70
C PHE A 11 8.65 -17.15 -12.57
N PHE A 12 7.55 -17.84 -12.20
CA PHE A 12 6.71 -17.39 -11.07
C PHE A 12 7.44 -17.47 -9.73
N GLY A 13 8.34 -18.43 -9.55
CA GLY A 13 9.22 -18.52 -8.38
C GLY A 13 10.12 -17.28 -8.25
N LEU A 14 10.73 -16.83 -9.34
CA LEU A 14 11.54 -15.63 -9.35
C LEU A 14 10.71 -14.38 -9.04
N LEU A 15 9.52 -14.24 -9.63
CA LEU A 15 8.61 -13.14 -9.30
C LEU A 15 8.26 -13.14 -7.81
N PHE A 16 7.95 -14.32 -7.26
CA PHE A 16 7.64 -14.46 -5.85
C PHE A 16 8.81 -14.05 -4.95
N LEU A 17 10.04 -14.46 -5.29
CA LEU A 17 11.24 -14.10 -4.53
C LEU A 17 11.51 -12.59 -4.57
N ILE A 18 11.32 -11.93 -5.71
CA ILE A 18 11.48 -10.47 -5.81
C ILE A 18 10.42 -9.76 -4.96
N THR A 19 9.16 -10.18 -5.06
CA THR A 19 8.08 -9.62 -4.22
C THR A 19 8.37 -9.85 -2.73
N LEU A 20 8.75 -11.05 -2.36
CA LEU A 20 9.07 -11.40 -0.98
C LEU A 20 10.25 -10.56 -0.47
N CYS A 21 11.33 -10.44 -1.23
CA CYS A 21 12.46 -9.59 -0.87
C CYS A 21 12.05 -8.13 -0.65
N GLY A 22 11.23 -7.56 -1.54
CA GLY A 22 10.77 -6.18 -1.44
C GLY A 22 9.90 -5.91 -0.20
N PHE A 23 9.14 -6.90 0.28
CA PHE A 23 8.20 -6.72 1.38
C PHE A 23 8.66 -7.31 2.72
N SER A 24 9.43 -8.39 2.72
CA SER A 24 9.86 -9.10 3.93
C SER A 24 10.65 -8.21 4.87
N PHE A 25 11.54 -7.35 4.35
CA PHE A 25 12.29 -6.44 5.21
C PHE A 25 11.37 -5.44 5.94
N THR A 26 10.39 -4.88 5.23
CA THR A 26 9.44 -3.93 5.81
C THR A 26 8.48 -4.62 6.79
N TYR A 27 8.00 -5.80 6.42
CA TYR A 27 7.05 -6.58 7.22
C TYR A 27 7.70 -7.09 8.51
N LEU A 28 8.87 -7.72 8.43
CA LEU A 28 9.59 -8.26 9.59
C LEU A 28 10.03 -7.15 10.55
N LYS A 29 10.54 -6.02 10.04
CA LYS A 29 10.91 -4.87 10.86
C LYS A 29 9.71 -4.33 11.65
N ASN A 30 8.55 -4.22 11.03
CA ASN A 30 7.35 -3.72 11.69
C ASN A 30 6.69 -4.76 12.61
N LEU A 31 6.89 -6.06 12.36
CA LEU A 31 6.44 -7.13 13.25
C LEU A 31 7.23 -7.17 14.56
N GLN A 32 8.52 -6.82 14.51
CA GLN A 32 9.42 -6.76 15.67
C GLN A 32 9.34 -5.44 16.44
N GLY A 33 8.65 -4.43 15.91
CA GLY A 33 8.47 -3.13 16.58
C GLY A 33 7.36 -3.16 17.63
N GLU A 34 7.32 -2.13 18.50
CA GLU A 34 6.34 -2.01 19.60
C GLU A 34 4.89 -1.80 19.11
N SER A 35 4.68 -1.44 17.85
CA SER A 35 3.35 -1.19 17.29
C SER A 35 2.81 -2.40 16.52
N SER A 36 1.67 -2.94 16.94
CA SER A 36 0.98 -4.03 16.22
C SER A 36 0.59 -3.60 14.80
N LEU A 37 1.01 -4.37 13.80
CA LEU A 37 0.58 -4.19 12.43
C LEU A 37 -0.95 -4.40 12.29
N PRO A 38 -1.67 -3.54 11.54
CA PRO A 38 -3.07 -3.78 11.22
C PRO A 38 -3.31 -5.15 10.56
N LEU A 39 -4.38 -5.85 10.97
CA LEU A 39 -4.76 -7.16 10.45
C LEU A 39 -4.80 -7.23 8.91
N VAL A 40 -5.26 -6.16 8.27
CA VAL A 40 -5.35 -6.07 6.80
C VAL A 40 -3.98 -6.24 6.11
N ILE A 41 -2.87 -5.82 6.74
CA ILE A 41 -1.52 -5.99 6.19
C ILE A 41 -1.13 -7.47 6.22
N HIS A 42 -1.44 -8.19 7.30
CA HIS A 42 -1.22 -9.63 7.39
C HIS A 42 -2.04 -10.39 6.35
N VAL A 43 -3.33 -10.07 6.22
CA VAL A 43 -4.23 -10.69 5.24
C VAL A 43 -3.74 -10.42 3.82
N HIS A 44 -3.35 -9.18 3.51
CA HIS A 44 -2.79 -8.80 2.21
C HIS A 44 -1.53 -9.59 1.88
N PHE A 45 -0.57 -9.62 2.80
CA PHE A 45 0.69 -10.35 2.62
C PHE A 45 0.46 -11.86 2.43
N ALA A 46 -0.42 -12.47 3.24
CA ALA A 46 -0.76 -13.88 3.13
C ALA A 46 -1.49 -14.18 1.81
N ALA A 47 -2.43 -13.33 1.39
CA ALA A 47 -3.15 -13.49 0.13
C ALA A 47 -2.20 -13.41 -1.08
N PHE A 48 -1.24 -12.48 -1.07
CA PHE A 48 -0.25 -12.35 -2.14
C PHE A 48 0.73 -13.54 -2.17
N SER A 49 1.15 -14.01 -1.00
CA SER A 49 1.98 -15.21 -0.90
C SER A 49 1.24 -16.44 -1.45
N LEU A 50 -0.02 -16.61 -1.07
CA LEU A 50 -0.87 -17.69 -1.58
C LEU A 50 -1.08 -17.60 -3.10
N TRP A 51 -1.26 -16.40 -3.64
CA TRP A 51 -1.38 -16.18 -5.08
C TRP A 51 -0.15 -16.72 -5.83
N PHE A 52 1.05 -16.35 -5.42
CA PHE A 52 2.27 -16.84 -6.06
C PHE A 52 2.50 -18.33 -5.87
N LEU A 53 2.22 -18.88 -4.68
CA LEU A 53 2.30 -20.33 -4.44
C LEU A 53 1.37 -21.11 -5.37
N ILE A 54 0.14 -20.61 -5.59
CA ILE A 54 -0.79 -21.19 -6.58
C ILE A 54 -0.16 -21.11 -7.97
N LEU A 55 0.34 -19.95 -8.41
CA LEU A 55 0.93 -19.79 -9.74
C LEU A 55 2.13 -20.70 -10.01
N ILE A 56 3.01 -20.90 -9.02
CA ILE A 56 4.14 -21.84 -9.12
C ILE A 56 3.61 -23.28 -9.25
N THR A 57 2.52 -23.60 -8.54
CA THR A 57 1.92 -24.93 -8.54
C THR A 57 1.15 -25.23 -9.84
N GLN A 58 0.57 -24.23 -10.50
CA GLN A 58 -0.29 -24.44 -11.68
C GLN A 58 0.40 -25.20 -12.83
N PRO A 59 1.62 -24.84 -13.30
CA PRO A 59 2.31 -25.60 -14.33
C PRO A 59 2.71 -27.01 -13.89
N LEU A 60 3.03 -27.19 -12.60
CA LEU A 60 3.39 -28.50 -12.03
C LEU A 60 2.19 -29.46 -12.06
N LEU A 61 1.00 -28.99 -11.69
CA LEU A 61 -0.22 -29.80 -11.76
C LEU A 61 -0.50 -30.28 -13.19
N ILE A 62 -0.26 -29.43 -14.19
CA ILE A 62 -0.39 -29.83 -15.60
C ILE A 62 0.69 -30.88 -15.96
N ARG A 63 1.94 -30.69 -15.53
CA ARG A 63 3.03 -31.65 -15.75
C ARG A 63 2.69 -33.04 -15.19
N TYR A 64 2.14 -33.09 -13.98
CA TYR A 64 1.72 -34.33 -13.33
C TYR A 64 0.34 -34.83 -13.77
N LYS A 65 -0.24 -34.26 -14.83
CA LYS A 65 -1.56 -34.62 -15.38
C LYS A 65 -2.72 -34.47 -14.39
N GLN A 66 -2.53 -33.68 -13.33
CA GLN A 66 -3.53 -33.39 -12.30
C GLN A 66 -4.46 -32.23 -12.71
N ILE A 67 -5.11 -32.36 -13.86
CA ILE A 67 -5.92 -31.29 -14.48
C ILE A 67 -7.11 -30.88 -13.60
N ARG A 68 -7.68 -31.82 -12.83
CA ARG A 68 -8.75 -31.53 -11.87
C ARG A 68 -8.30 -30.55 -10.79
N TRP A 69 -7.09 -30.73 -10.26
CA TRP A 69 -6.51 -29.82 -9.26
C TRP A 69 -6.17 -28.46 -9.87
N HIS A 70 -5.62 -28.42 -11.08
CA HIS A 70 -5.40 -27.18 -11.83
C HIS A 70 -6.69 -26.36 -11.95
N ALA A 71 -7.79 -27.02 -12.37
CA ALA A 71 -9.09 -26.38 -12.53
C ALA A 71 -9.69 -25.93 -11.19
N ASN A 72 -9.56 -26.73 -10.13
CA ASN A 72 -10.09 -26.38 -8.80
C ASN A 72 -9.34 -25.21 -8.17
N LEU A 73 -7.99 -25.23 -8.18
CA LEU A 73 -7.20 -24.09 -7.72
C LEU A 73 -7.45 -22.85 -8.58
N GLY A 74 -7.63 -23.01 -9.89
CA GLY A 74 -8.02 -21.91 -10.79
C GLY A 74 -9.40 -21.32 -10.49
N LYS A 75 -10.33 -22.09 -9.92
CA LYS A 75 -11.62 -21.55 -9.43
C LYS A 75 -11.45 -20.82 -8.09
N PHE A 76 -10.60 -21.35 -7.20
CA PHE A 76 -10.30 -20.71 -5.92
C PHE A 76 -9.72 -19.29 -6.11
N THR A 77 -8.93 -19.07 -7.17
CA THR A 77 -8.33 -17.74 -7.42
C THR A 77 -9.34 -16.63 -7.71
N TYR A 78 -10.59 -16.94 -8.07
CA TYR A 78 -11.62 -15.90 -8.22
C TYR A 78 -11.90 -15.19 -6.89
N GLY A 79 -12.08 -15.95 -5.80
CA GLY A 79 -12.24 -15.39 -4.46
C GLY A 79 -10.98 -14.71 -3.98
N LEU A 80 -9.81 -15.30 -4.28
CA LEU A 80 -8.51 -14.72 -3.91
C LEU A 80 -8.28 -13.35 -4.57
N ILE A 81 -8.63 -13.17 -5.85
CA ILE A 81 -8.48 -11.89 -6.54
C ILE A 81 -9.40 -10.83 -5.95
N ILE A 82 -10.64 -11.18 -5.59
CA ILE A 82 -11.55 -10.26 -4.91
C ILE A 82 -10.96 -9.81 -3.56
N LEU A 83 -10.40 -10.76 -2.80
CA LEU A 83 -9.71 -10.46 -1.54
C LEU A 83 -8.49 -9.54 -1.77
N LEU A 84 -7.63 -9.88 -2.73
CA LEU A 84 -6.45 -9.08 -3.07
C LEU A 84 -6.82 -7.65 -3.43
N VAL A 85 -7.73 -7.46 -4.39
CA VAL A 85 -8.20 -6.15 -4.82
C VAL A 85 -8.81 -5.37 -3.65
N SER A 86 -9.62 -6.02 -2.81
CA SER A 86 -10.20 -5.39 -1.63
C SER A 86 -9.12 -4.90 -0.66
N THR A 87 -8.11 -5.73 -0.38
CA THR A 87 -6.99 -5.32 0.49
C THR A 87 -6.14 -4.22 -0.11
N ILE A 88 -5.90 -4.22 -1.44
CA ILE A 88 -5.20 -3.13 -2.14
C ILE A 88 -5.96 -1.81 -1.95
N LEU A 89 -7.27 -1.79 -2.17
CA LEU A 89 -8.08 -0.57 -2.04
C LEU A 89 -8.15 -0.06 -0.59
N ILE A 90 -8.16 -0.96 0.40
CA ILE A 90 -8.09 -0.57 1.82
C ILE A 90 -6.72 0.03 2.15
N LEU A 91 -5.63 -0.60 1.70
CA LEU A 91 -4.26 -0.12 1.95
C LEU A 91 -3.98 1.19 1.21
N LEU A 92 -4.43 1.34 -0.03
CA LEU A 92 -4.44 2.59 -0.81
C LEU A 92 -4.99 3.71 0.05
N GLN A 93 -6.15 3.48 0.66
CA GLN A 93 -6.81 4.49 1.46
C GLN A 93 -6.07 4.80 2.77
N MET A 94 -5.55 3.78 3.45
CA MET A 94 -4.77 3.97 4.67
C MET A 94 -3.52 4.81 4.38
N GLU A 95 -2.82 4.50 3.29
CA GLU A 95 -1.63 5.22 2.87
C GLU A 95 -1.94 6.64 2.42
N ALA A 96 -2.96 6.82 1.57
CA ALA A 96 -3.39 8.15 1.13
C ALA A 96 -3.71 9.06 2.33
N ARG A 97 -4.42 8.55 3.35
CA ARG A 97 -4.71 9.32 4.58
C ARG A 97 -3.48 9.69 5.39
N ARG A 98 -2.50 8.79 5.42
CA ARG A 98 -1.24 8.97 6.17
C ARG A 98 -0.34 10.01 5.50
N VAL A 99 -0.24 9.98 4.17
CA VAL A 99 0.69 10.79 3.39
C VAL A 99 0.08 12.15 3.04
N TRP A 100 -1.24 12.23 2.80
CA TRP A 100 -1.91 13.46 2.34
C TRP A 100 -1.58 14.73 3.12
N PRO A 101 -1.55 14.74 4.47
CA PRO A 101 -1.24 15.96 5.21
C PRO A 101 0.20 16.47 5.02
N LYS A 102 1.12 15.61 4.58
CA LYS A 102 2.54 15.93 4.37
C LYS A 102 2.83 16.25 2.92
N ASP A 103 2.25 15.47 2.02
CA ASP A 103 2.51 15.54 0.59
C ASP A 103 1.27 15.10 -0.20
N PRO A 104 0.34 16.03 -0.51
CA PRO A 104 -0.87 15.73 -1.27
C PRO A 104 -0.59 15.21 -2.68
N GLU A 105 0.52 15.61 -3.29
CA GLU A 105 0.89 15.20 -4.64
C GLU A 105 1.27 13.73 -4.67
N HIS A 106 2.22 13.33 -3.83
CA HIS A 106 2.64 11.95 -3.72
C HIS A 106 1.49 11.04 -3.27
N ALA A 107 0.63 11.52 -2.37
CA ALA A 107 -0.57 10.78 -1.97
C ALA A 107 -1.54 10.55 -3.14
N ALA A 108 -1.79 11.57 -3.97
CA ALA A 108 -2.67 11.47 -5.13
C ALA A 108 -2.10 10.52 -6.21
N VAL A 109 -0.81 10.64 -6.52
CA VAL A 109 -0.13 9.77 -7.50
C VAL A 109 -0.11 8.32 -7.01
N GLY A 110 0.26 8.09 -5.74
CA GLY A 110 0.26 6.75 -5.15
C GLY A 110 -1.13 6.11 -5.10
N ALA A 111 -2.18 6.91 -4.86
CA ALA A 111 -3.56 6.44 -4.94
C ALA A 111 -3.96 6.08 -6.37
N PHE A 112 -3.52 6.85 -7.37
CA PHE A 112 -3.78 6.54 -8.78
C PHE A 112 -3.12 5.23 -9.19
N ILE A 113 -1.84 5.04 -8.86
CA ILE A 113 -1.09 3.80 -9.15
C ILE A 113 -1.81 2.60 -8.53
N SER A 114 -2.18 2.69 -7.25
CA SER A 114 -2.83 1.60 -6.53
C SER A 114 -4.22 1.27 -7.10
N LEU A 115 -4.96 2.29 -7.55
CA LEU A 115 -6.24 2.09 -8.23
C LEU A 115 -6.06 1.45 -9.60
N LEU A 116 -5.07 1.90 -10.36
CA LEU A 116 -4.73 1.35 -11.66
C LEU A 116 -4.32 -0.11 -11.53
N ASP A 117 -3.43 -0.46 -10.61
CA ASP A 117 -3.04 -1.84 -10.30
C ASP A 117 -4.26 -2.71 -9.99
N ALA A 118 -5.18 -2.23 -9.15
CA ALA A 118 -6.41 -2.96 -8.81
C ALA A 118 -7.30 -3.22 -10.04
N VAL A 119 -7.48 -2.22 -10.90
CA VAL A 119 -8.26 -2.34 -12.15
C VAL A 119 -7.56 -3.28 -13.12
N SER A 120 -6.25 -3.14 -13.32
CA SER A 120 -5.44 -3.95 -14.22
C SER A 120 -5.45 -5.42 -13.79
N ILE A 121 -5.33 -5.71 -12.50
CA ILE A 121 -5.46 -7.07 -11.96
C ILE A 121 -6.82 -7.68 -12.33
N LEU A 122 -7.92 -6.94 -12.13
CA LEU A 122 -9.26 -7.42 -12.47
C LEU A 122 -9.43 -7.66 -13.97
N VAL A 123 -9.00 -6.71 -14.80
CA VAL A 123 -9.11 -6.79 -16.26
C VAL A 123 -8.28 -7.94 -16.81
N TYR A 124 -7.01 -8.03 -16.43
CA TYR A 124 -6.11 -9.08 -16.90
C TYR A 124 -6.53 -10.45 -16.41
N PHE A 125 -6.92 -10.59 -15.14
CA PHE A 125 -7.46 -11.84 -14.63
C PHE A 125 -8.73 -12.26 -15.38
N SER A 126 -9.64 -11.33 -15.66
CA SER A 126 -10.87 -11.61 -16.41
C SER A 126 -10.58 -12.09 -17.82
N ILE A 127 -9.64 -11.43 -18.53
CA ILE A 127 -9.22 -11.85 -19.87
C ILE A 127 -8.58 -13.24 -19.82
N ALA A 128 -7.69 -13.49 -18.86
CA ALA A 128 -7.03 -14.79 -18.69
C ALA A 128 -8.03 -15.92 -18.46
N MET A 129 -9.02 -15.70 -17.59
CA MET A 129 -10.00 -16.73 -17.22
C MET A 129 -11.07 -16.94 -18.29
N LYS A 130 -11.53 -15.88 -18.97
CA LYS A 130 -12.42 -16.00 -20.14
C LYS A 130 -11.76 -16.82 -21.25
N ASN A 131 -10.44 -16.72 -21.39
CA ASN A 131 -9.67 -17.43 -22.39
C ASN A 131 -8.95 -18.68 -21.86
N LYS A 132 -9.43 -19.30 -20.77
CA LYS A 132 -8.82 -20.51 -20.17
C LYS A 132 -8.62 -21.69 -21.14
N HIS A 133 -9.43 -21.78 -22.20
CA HIS A 133 -9.29 -22.81 -23.25
C HIS A 133 -8.28 -22.43 -24.35
N ARG A 134 -7.86 -21.16 -24.41
CA ARG A 134 -6.86 -20.65 -25.35
C ARG A 134 -5.55 -20.42 -24.59
N LEU A 135 -4.74 -21.48 -24.47
CA LEU A 135 -3.55 -21.52 -23.61
C LEU A 135 -2.68 -20.25 -23.66
N ARG A 136 -2.41 -19.71 -24.85
CA ARG A 136 -1.56 -18.51 -25.00
C ARG A 136 -2.19 -17.27 -24.37
N TRP A 137 -3.49 -17.06 -24.57
CA TRP A 137 -4.22 -15.93 -23.97
C TRP A 137 -4.34 -16.09 -22.46
N HIS A 138 -4.62 -17.31 -22.00
CA HIS A 138 -4.65 -17.62 -20.58
C HIS A 138 -3.30 -17.28 -19.92
N VAL A 139 -2.20 -17.85 -20.41
CA VAL A 139 -0.87 -17.66 -19.83
C VAL A 139 -0.41 -16.20 -19.92
N ALA A 140 -0.58 -15.55 -21.07
CA ALA A 140 -0.09 -14.17 -21.24
C ALA A 140 -0.73 -13.19 -20.24
N PHE A 141 -2.04 -13.31 -20.00
CA PHE A 141 -2.73 -12.42 -19.06
C PHE A 141 -2.58 -12.85 -17.59
N ILE A 142 -2.27 -14.12 -17.30
CA ILE A 142 -1.78 -14.52 -15.96
C ILE A 142 -0.41 -13.91 -15.69
N VAL A 143 0.50 -13.92 -16.67
CA VAL A 143 1.80 -13.26 -16.57
C VAL A 143 1.62 -11.75 -16.40
N GLY A 144 0.75 -11.12 -17.19
CA GLY A 144 0.44 -9.69 -17.05
C GLY A 144 -0.07 -9.33 -15.65
N CYS A 145 -1.03 -10.09 -15.12
CA CYS A 145 -1.52 -9.92 -13.75
C CYS A 145 -0.39 -10.06 -12.72
N SER A 146 0.49 -11.06 -12.89
CA SER A 146 1.62 -11.30 -11.97
C SER A 146 2.66 -10.19 -12.01
N ILE A 147 2.87 -9.57 -13.18
CA ILE A 147 3.79 -8.45 -13.35
C ILE A 147 3.22 -7.18 -12.71
N VAL A 148 1.92 -6.90 -12.84
CA VAL A 148 1.28 -5.77 -12.12
C VAL A 148 1.43 -5.94 -10.62
N ILE A 149 1.15 -7.15 -10.12
CA ILE A 149 1.30 -7.53 -8.72
C ILE A 149 2.76 -7.39 -8.22
N LEU A 150 3.73 -7.62 -9.09
CA LEU A 150 5.16 -7.49 -8.79
C LEU A 150 5.57 -6.03 -8.54
N ASN A 151 4.90 -5.05 -9.17
CA ASN A 151 5.34 -3.64 -9.20
C ASN A 151 5.73 -3.09 -7.83
N PRO A 152 4.90 -3.19 -6.76
CA PRO A 152 5.28 -2.62 -5.47
C PRO A 152 6.47 -3.33 -4.81
N GLY A 153 6.65 -4.62 -5.06
CA GLY A 153 7.80 -5.38 -4.57
C GLY A 153 9.07 -4.96 -5.29
N LEU A 154 8.99 -4.89 -6.62
CA LEU A 154 10.08 -4.44 -7.48
C LEU A 154 10.50 -2.99 -7.18
N PHE A 155 9.54 -2.08 -6.97
CA PHE A 155 9.81 -0.69 -6.56
C PHE A 155 10.71 -0.64 -5.33
N ARG A 156 10.40 -1.44 -4.31
CA ARG A 156 11.15 -1.47 -3.04
C ARG A 156 12.55 -2.05 -3.22
N VAL A 157 12.68 -3.16 -3.95
CA VAL A 157 13.98 -3.76 -4.25
C VAL A 157 14.86 -2.79 -5.04
N ALA A 158 14.31 -2.19 -6.11
CA ALA A 158 15.04 -1.24 -6.94
C ALA A 158 15.46 0.01 -6.15
N ARG A 159 14.55 0.58 -5.35
CA ARG A 159 14.84 1.73 -4.48
C ARG A 159 15.90 1.43 -3.41
N ALA A 160 15.95 0.19 -2.93
CA ALA A 160 16.95 -0.24 -1.96
C ALA A 160 18.36 -0.35 -2.57
N ILE A 161 18.46 -0.62 -3.88
CA ILE A 161 19.74 -0.61 -4.62
C ILE A 161 20.16 0.83 -4.91
N GLN A 162 19.25 1.63 -5.47
CA GLN A 162 19.47 3.06 -5.72
C GLN A 162 18.13 3.80 -5.61
N PRO A 163 18.04 4.90 -4.85
CA PRO A 163 16.79 5.60 -4.59
C PRO A 163 15.97 5.94 -5.85
N ASP A 164 16.64 6.36 -6.92
CA ASP A 164 16.00 6.84 -8.16
C ASP A 164 15.54 5.70 -9.10
N LEU A 165 15.92 4.44 -8.82
CA LEU A 165 15.56 3.30 -9.67
C LEU A 165 14.15 2.76 -9.40
N GLY A 166 13.51 3.11 -8.29
CA GLY A 166 12.21 2.57 -7.89
C GLY A 166 11.14 2.70 -8.99
N LEU A 167 10.84 3.94 -9.38
CA LEU A 167 9.79 4.23 -10.38
C LEU A 167 10.19 3.73 -11.79
N PRO A 168 11.39 4.02 -12.32
CA PRO A 168 11.82 3.48 -13.61
C PRO A 168 11.73 1.96 -13.69
N ALA A 169 12.14 1.23 -12.64
CA ALA A 169 12.05 -0.23 -12.61
C ALA A 169 10.61 -0.71 -12.77
N THR A 170 9.65 -0.11 -12.05
CA THR A 170 8.24 -0.48 -12.16
C THR A 170 7.60 -0.15 -13.50
N VAL A 171 8.03 0.92 -14.16
CA VAL A 171 7.48 1.35 -15.45
C VAL A 171 8.06 0.53 -16.60
N PHE A 172 9.38 0.36 -16.62
CA PHE A 172 10.08 -0.24 -17.75
C PHE A 172 10.19 -1.77 -17.68
N MET A 173 10.25 -2.39 -16.49
CA MET A 173 10.38 -3.87 -16.42
C MET A 173 9.21 -4.61 -17.07
N PRO A 174 7.94 -4.24 -16.87
CA PRO A 174 6.82 -4.87 -17.57
C PRO A 174 6.94 -4.75 -19.09
N MET A 175 7.41 -3.59 -19.58
CA MET A 175 7.68 -3.36 -21.01
C MET A 175 8.80 -4.27 -21.52
N ILE A 176 9.93 -4.33 -20.79
CA ILE A 176 11.11 -5.11 -21.16
C ILE A 176 10.76 -6.60 -21.20
N ILE A 177 10.18 -7.14 -20.13
CA ILE A 177 9.81 -8.56 -20.02
C ILE A 177 8.88 -8.95 -21.17
N THR A 178 7.83 -8.15 -21.41
CA THR A 178 6.86 -8.43 -22.46
C THR A 178 7.46 -8.32 -23.86
N SER A 179 8.29 -7.31 -24.09
CA SER A 179 8.96 -7.10 -25.38
C SER A 179 9.93 -8.23 -25.68
N VAL A 180 10.70 -8.69 -24.68
CA VAL A 180 11.60 -9.84 -24.81
C VAL A 180 10.80 -11.09 -25.15
N ILE A 181 9.72 -11.41 -24.43
CA ILE A 181 8.88 -12.57 -24.72
C ILE A 181 8.34 -12.50 -26.16
N LEU A 182 7.84 -11.34 -26.57
CA LEU A 182 7.29 -11.11 -27.90
C LEU A 182 8.35 -11.26 -29.01
N LEU A 183 9.56 -10.74 -28.79
CA LEU A 183 10.70 -10.90 -29.69
C LEU A 183 11.13 -12.37 -29.80
N VAL A 184 11.24 -13.09 -28.69
CA VAL A 184 11.56 -14.52 -28.71
C VAL A 184 10.46 -15.30 -29.46
N GLU A 185 9.18 -14.99 -29.22
CA GLU A 185 8.05 -15.59 -29.94
C GLU A 185 8.09 -15.32 -31.45
N ARG A 186 8.53 -14.11 -31.85
CA ARG A 186 8.70 -13.73 -33.24
C ARG A 186 9.90 -14.43 -33.89
N ILE A 187 11.06 -14.46 -33.24
CA ILE A 187 12.31 -14.99 -33.82
C ILE A 187 12.26 -16.52 -33.89
N LYS A 188 11.99 -17.17 -32.75
CA LYS A 188 12.11 -18.63 -32.59
C LYS A 188 10.91 -19.39 -33.17
N TRP A 189 9.71 -18.81 -33.08
CA TRP A 189 8.48 -19.49 -33.50
C TRP A 189 7.73 -18.78 -34.64
N LYS A 190 8.35 -17.75 -35.25
CA LYS A 190 7.84 -16.99 -36.41
C LYS A 190 6.39 -16.51 -36.26
N ARG A 191 5.95 -16.30 -35.01
CA ARG A 191 4.57 -15.90 -34.72
C ARG A 191 4.33 -14.47 -35.21
N PRO A 192 3.14 -14.17 -35.78
CA PRO A 192 2.78 -12.80 -36.11
C PRO A 192 2.60 -11.98 -34.82
N ILE A 193 3.24 -10.82 -34.76
CA ILE A 193 3.23 -9.93 -33.58
C ILE A 193 1.80 -9.47 -33.25
N LEU A 194 1.05 -9.03 -34.27
CA LEU A 194 -0.29 -8.47 -34.11
C LEU A 194 -1.33 -9.45 -33.55
N LYS A 195 -1.11 -10.77 -33.66
CA LYS A 195 -2.01 -11.78 -33.09
C LYS A 195 -1.48 -12.36 -31.77
N ASN A 196 -0.39 -11.81 -31.25
CA ASN A 196 0.24 -12.29 -30.04
C ASN A 196 -0.46 -11.71 -28.80
N PRO A 197 -0.95 -12.52 -27.85
CA PRO A 197 -1.55 -12.00 -26.61
C PRO A 197 -0.63 -11.03 -25.84
N PHE A 198 0.69 -11.25 -25.87
CA PHE A 198 1.67 -10.35 -25.23
C PHE A 198 1.73 -8.96 -25.90
N PHE A 199 1.37 -8.84 -27.18
CA PHE A 199 1.25 -7.55 -27.85
C PHE A 199 0.11 -6.72 -27.26
N TYR A 200 -1.04 -7.37 -26.99
CA TYR A 200 -2.18 -6.70 -26.38
C TYR A 200 -1.92 -6.33 -24.91
N PHE A 201 -1.19 -7.17 -24.17
CA PHE A 201 -0.72 -6.79 -22.84
C PHE A 201 0.20 -5.57 -22.90
N LEU A 202 1.16 -5.53 -23.83
CA LEU A 202 2.05 -4.38 -24.01
C LEU A 202 1.26 -3.11 -24.35
N LEU A 203 0.25 -3.20 -25.22
CA LEU A 203 -0.59 -2.07 -25.57
C LEU A 203 -1.40 -1.57 -24.37
N ALA A 204 -1.97 -2.49 -23.57
CA ALA A 204 -2.69 -2.15 -22.35
C ALA A 204 -1.76 -1.48 -21.32
N TRP A 205 -0.53 -1.99 -21.16
CA TRP A 205 0.48 -1.39 -20.29
C TRP A 205 0.91 0.01 -20.75
N LEU A 206 1.12 0.22 -22.06
CA LEU A 206 1.43 1.55 -22.61
C LEU A 206 0.27 2.53 -22.39
N PHE A 207 -0.96 2.04 -22.51
CA PHE A 207 -2.15 2.84 -22.19
C PHE A 207 -2.21 3.19 -20.69
N GLU A 208 -1.88 2.26 -19.80
CA GLU A 208 -1.76 2.52 -18.36
C GLU A 208 -0.70 3.58 -18.04
N ILE A 209 0.48 3.51 -18.68
CA ILE A 209 1.52 4.55 -18.54
C ILE A 209 0.99 5.91 -19.01
N PHE A 210 0.28 5.94 -20.14
CA PHE A 210 -0.34 7.16 -20.65
C PHE A 210 -1.37 7.73 -19.66
N LEU A 211 -2.22 6.89 -19.07
CA LEU A 211 -3.16 7.33 -18.04
C LEU A 211 -2.43 7.86 -16.80
N LEU A 212 -1.37 7.19 -16.35
CA LEU A 212 -0.56 7.63 -15.22
C LEU A 212 0.09 9.00 -15.49
N SER A 213 0.66 9.20 -16.68
CA SER A 213 1.37 10.44 -17.02
C SER A 213 0.43 11.63 -17.27
N THR A 214 -0.83 11.38 -17.66
CA THR A 214 -1.79 12.43 -18.01
C THR A 214 -2.80 12.73 -16.92
N LEU A 215 -3.25 11.75 -16.14
CA LEU A 215 -4.34 11.91 -15.18
C LEU A 215 -3.86 12.02 -13.73
N ALA A 216 -2.75 11.36 -13.36
CA ALA A 216 -2.37 11.23 -11.95
C ALA A 216 -1.96 12.57 -11.29
N SER A 217 -1.47 13.52 -12.09
CA SER A 217 -1.06 14.86 -11.62
C SER A 217 -2.13 15.94 -11.79
N THR A 218 -3.32 15.58 -12.28
CA THR A 218 -4.40 16.57 -12.52
C THR A 218 -5.06 17.04 -11.23
N ASP A 219 -5.46 18.32 -11.19
CA ASP A 219 -6.21 18.88 -10.07
C ASP A 219 -7.58 18.20 -9.87
N THR A 220 -8.17 17.72 -10.97
CA THR A 220 -9.44 16.98 -10.93
C THR A 220 -9.28 15.67 -10.16
N TRP A 221 -8.22 14.90 -10.45
CA TRP A 221 -7.90 13.68 -9.70
C TRP A 221 -7.55 14.00 -8.24
N ARG A 222 -6.69 14.98 -8.00
CA ARG A 222 -6.32 15.41 -6.65
C ARG A 222 -7.55 15.77 -5.82
N GLY A 223 -8.46 16.58 -6.36
CA GLY A 223 -9.71 16.95 -5.69
C GLY A 223 -10.66 15.76 -5.44
N MET A 224 -10.65 14.72 -6.30
CA MET A 224 -11.38 13.48 -6.03
C MET A 224 -10.81 12.71 -4.85
N VAL A 225 -9.48 12.55 -4.78
CA VAL A 225 -8.80 11.87 -3.67
C VAL A 225 -9.03 12.63 -2.35
N GLU A 226 -8.94 13.96 -2.38
CA GLU A 226 -9.20 14.81 -1.22
C GLU A 226 -10.62 14.61 -0.67
N ARG A 227 -11.63 14.71 -1.55
CA ARG A 227 -13.04 14.49 -1.17
C ARG A 227 -13.25 13.09 -0.60
N TYR A 228 -12.65 12.07 -1.21
CA TYR A 228 -12.73 10.70 -0.72
C TYR A 228 -12.14 10.55 0.70
N ILE A 229 -11.00 11.18 0.96
CA ILE A 229 -10.36 11.20 2.28
C ILE A 229 -11.27 11.91 3.32
N ILE A 230 -11.76 13.11 2.99
CA ILE A 230 -12.59 13.95 3.85
C ILE A 230 -13.93 13.28 4.16
N LEU A 231 -14.67 12.81 3.14
CA LEU A 231 -15.99 12.18 3.30
C LEU A 231 -15.93 11.00 4.26
N LYS A 232 -14.88 10.18 4.16
CA LYS A 232 -14.74 9.05 5.08
C LYS A 232 -14.26 9.49 6.47
N LYS A 233 -13.53 10.60 6.62
CA LYS A 233 -13.20 11.18 7.94
C LYS A 233 -14.49 11.64 8.63
N LEU A 234 -15.36 12.34 7.90
CA LEU A 234 -16.68 12.76 8.38
C LEU A 234 -17.60 11.57 8.69
N ARG A 235 -17.60 10.52 7.87
CA ARG A 235 -18.37 9.30 8.15
C ARG A 235 -17.94 8.60 9.44
N ILE A 236 -16.64 8.56 9.73
CA ILE A 236 -16.11 8.00 10.99
C ILE A 236 -16.51 8.87 12.18
N LEU A 237 -16.38 10.20 12.05
CA LEU A 237 -16.78 11.14 13.10
C LEU A 237 -18.31 11.16 13.33
N GLY A 238 -19.11 11.02 12.28
CA GLY A 238 -20.58 10.94 12.36
C GLY A 238 -21.08 9.58 12.88
N ALA A 239 -20.33 8.50 12.64
CA ALA A 239 -20.58 7.19 13.26
C ALA A 239 -20.17 7.17 14.75
N TYR A 240 -19.20 8.00 15.13
CA TYR A 240 -18.82 8.25 16.51
C TYR A 240 -19.76 9.29 17.14
N ARG A 241 -21.02 8.91 17.42
CA ARG A 241 -21.80 9.63 18.45
C ARG A 241 -21.21 9.21 19.80
N PRO A 242 -20.58 10.10 20.59
CA PRO A 242 -20.29 9.76 21.96
C PRO A 242 -21.62 9.45 22.64
N ASN A 243 -21.78 8.24 23.15
CA ASN A 243 -22.84 7.93 24.09
C ASN A 243 -22.58 8.78 25.34
N THR A 244 -23.08 10.01 25.35
CA THR A 244 -23.26 10.79 26.57
C THR A 244 -24.43 10.19 27.34
N CYS A 245 -24.28 8.93 27.77
CA CYS A 245 -25.05 8.41 28.89
C CYS A 245 -24.53 9.15 30.12
N ARG A 246 -25.09 10.34 30.34
CA ARG A 246 -24.94 11.08 31.58
C ARG A 246 -25.57 10.20 32.64
N LEU A 247 -24.75 9.42 33.34
CA LEU A 247 -25.13 8.79 34.60
C LEU A 247 -25.51 9.93 35.54
N THR A 248 -26.81 10.23 35.60
CA THR A 248 -27.38 11.01 36.69
C THR A 248 -27.18 10.19 37.95
N PHE A 249 -26.16 10.56 38.73
CA PHE A 249 -25.97 10.03 40.06
C PHE A 249 -27.20 10.41 40.88
N SER A 250 -28.05 9.44 41.20
CA SER A 250 -29.18 9.64 42.07
C SER A 250 -28.67 10.02 43.46
N SER A 251 -29.08 11.20 43.93
CA SER A 251 -29.22 11.60 45.33
C SER A 251 -28.40 10.82 46.36
N VAL A 252 -27.33 11.45 46.85
CA VAL A 252 -26.72 11.13 48.14
C VAL A 252 -27.81 11.18 49.23
N PRO A 253 -27.97 10.16 50.09
CA PRO A 253 -28.90 10.25 51.21
C PRO A 253 -28.39 11.25 52.25
N VAL A 254 -29.33 12.02 52.78
CA VAL A 254 -29.17 13.04 53.81
C VAL A 254 -28.39 12.49 55.02
N ALA A 255 -27.39 13.25 55.47
CA ALA A 255 -26.59 12.95 56.65
C ALA A 255 -27.48 12.82 57.90
N ALA A 256 -27.41 11.66 58.56
CA ALA A 256 -28.01 11.44 59.86
C ALA A 256 -27.35 12.36 60.90
N LYS A 257 -28.18 13.13 61.62
CA LYS A 257 -27.78 13.94 62.77
C LYS A 257 -27.21 13.03 63.86
N SER A 258 -25.90 13.09 64.07
CA SER A 258 -25.24 12.54 65.26
C SER A 258 -24.74 13.69 66.13
N SER A 259 -25.34 13.80 67.31
CA SER A 259 -24.98 14.75 68.36
C SER A 259 -23.65 14.36 68.99
N LYS A 260 -22.57 15.08 68.66
CA LYS A 260 -21.41 15.30 69.53
C LYS A 260 -20.54 16.41 68.93
N ALA A 261 -20.98 17.65 69.14
CA ALA A 261 -20.14 18.83 68.98
C ALA A 261 -19.23 18.97 70.21
N ARG A 262 -17.92 18.88 70.01
CA ARG A 262 -16.92 19.60 70.82
C ARG A 262 -15.56 19.57 70.12
N VAL A 263 -15.04 20.78 69.87
CA VAL A 263 -13.62 21.14 69.69
C VAL A 263 -12.98 20.49 68.45
N THR A 264 -12.70 21.20 67.36
CA THR A 264 -11.51 22.04 67.23
C THR A 264 -11.62 22.82 65.90
N THR A 265 -12.00 24.10 65.95
CA THR A 265 -11.95 25.00 64.78
C THR A 265 -11.23 26.25 65.19
N SER A 266 -9.91 26.19 65.21
CA SER A 266 -9.03 27.37 65.20
C SER A 266 -7.60 26.86 64.99
N MET A 267 -7.15 26.88 63.75
CA MET A 267 -5.75 27.08 63.34
C MET A 267 -5.67 26.89 61.83
N ILE A 268 -4.83 27.69 61.18
CA ILE A 268 -4.62 27.79 59.73
C ILE A 268 -5.58 28.79 59.04
N TRP A 269 -5.60 30.01 59.58
CA TRP A 269 -5.86 31.23 58.80
C TRP A 269 -4.82 32.29 59.18
N LEU A 270 -3.54 31.99 58.92
CA LEU A 270 -2.41 32.92 59.09
C LEU A 270 -1.15 32.34 58.40
N SER A 271 -1.09 32.40 57.07
CA SER A 271 0.20 32.52 56.35
C SER A 271 -0.02 33.09 54.94
N MET A 272 -0.55 34.31 54.89
CA MET A 272 -0.26 35.22 53.78
C MET A 272 0.52 36.39 54.37
N ASN A 273 1.48 36.87 53.58
CA ASN A 273 2.22 38.12 53.69
C ASN A 273 3.58 38.05 54.38
N GLY A 274 4.64 38.01 53.56
CA GLY A 274 5.98 38.37 53.99
C GLY A 274 7.04 38.19 52.90
N ALA A 275 7.57 39.32 52.42
CA ALA A 275 8.94 39.52 51.88
C ALA A 275 9.11 39.55 50.33
N PRO A 276 10.09 40.31 49.80
CA PRO A 276 9.82 41.47 48.96
C PRO A 276 10.61 41.49 47.63
N SER A 277 10.35 42.56 46.86
CA SER A 277 11.07 43.08 45.70
C SER A 277 12.60 42.96 45.74
N LEU A 278 13.20 42.66 44.59
CA LEU A 278 14.46 43.28 44.09
C LEU A 278 14.71 42.88 42.63
N ALA A 279 14.70 43.87 41.74
CA ALA A 279 15.40 43.87 40.46
C ALA A 279 16.64 44.78 40.60
N PRO A 280 17.72 44.54 39.83
CA PRO A 280 18.15 45.51 38.80
C PRO A 280 18.49 44.80 37.47
N CYS A 281 18.21 45.38 36.29
CA CYS A 281 19.10 46.27 35.49
C CYS A 281 20.50 45.68 35.25
N SER A 282 21.13 45.73 34.06
CA SER A 282 20.86 46.38 32.78
C SER A 282 21.96 45.96 31.77
N ASP A 283 21.79 46.28 30.48
CA ASP A 283 22.83 46.62 29.47
C ASP A 283 23.87 45.53 29.09
N ASP A 284 24.38 45.35 27.87
CA ASP A 284 24.31 46.10 26.62
C ASP A 284 25.06 45.32 25.51
N LEU A 285 24.95 45.80 24.27
CA LEU A 285 25.89 45.66 23.13
C LEU A 285 25.89 44.30 22.36
N ILE A 286 25.29 44.21 21.16
CA ILE A 286 25.72 44.78 19.86
C ILE A 286 27.12 44.30 19.45
N GLN A 287 27.22 43.47 18.40
CA GLN A 287 27.84 43.89 17.12
C GLN A 287 27.71 42.83 16.01
N HIS A 288 27.25 43.35 14.87
CA HIS A 288 27.42 42.82 13.51
C HIS A 288 28.90 42.59 13.15
N SER A 289 29.18 41.62 12.28
CA SER A 289 30.10 41.86 11.15
C SER A 289 29.85 40.89 9.99
N HIS A 290 29.93 41.46 8.79
CA HIS A 290 29.73 40.89 7.47
C HIS A 290 31.03 40.31 6.87
N SER A 291 30.85 39.64 5.72
CA SER A 291 31.77 39.53 4.56
C SER A 291 32.48 38.19 4.40
N ARG A 292 32.09 37.36 3.43
CA ARG A 292 32.44 37.36 1.97
C ARG A 292 33.85 36.83 1.70
N THR A 293 33.93 35.72 0.97
CA THR A 293 34.78 35.42 -0.23
C THR A 293 34.55 33.94 -0.58
N ALA A 294 33.95 33.58 -1.72
CA ALA A 294 34.54 33.42 -3.05
C ALA A 294 35.78 32.50 -3.10
N HIS A 295 35.66 31.33 -3.75
CA HIS A 295 36.57 30.95 -4.83
C HIS A 295 36.01 29.80 -5.70
N PRO A 296 36.38 29.74 -7.00
CA PRO A 296 35.95 28.73 -7.97
C PRO A 296 37.07 27.69 -8.25
N SER A 297 36.69 26.49 -8.68
CA SER A 297 37.21 25.72 -9.83
C SER A 297 36.39 24.45 -10.00
#